data_AF-T0BRC8-F1
#
_entry.id   AF-T0BRC8-F1
#
_cell.length_a   1.000
_cell.length_b   1.000
_cell.length_c   1.000
_cell.angle_alpha   90.00
_cell.angle_beta   90.00
_cell.angle_gamma   90.00
#
_symmetry.space_group_name_H-M   'P 1'
#
loop_
_entity.id
_entity.type
_entity.pdbx_description
1 polymer ?
#
loop_
_entity_poly.entity_id
_entity_poly.type
_entity_poly.pdbx_seq_one_letter_code
_entity_poly.pdbx_strand_id
1 'polypeptide(L)'
;MYKLTTNTARLVEVAKAVQEIWYAYAEGWLPRLTGTAADDELYQQIDTRMPRGWTASIQPSGSVYATRPVFAKKKSLGVLVVEKRASGEERMFEIAL
;
A
#
# COMPACT_ATOMS: atom_id res chain seq x y z
N MET A 1 -25.34 12.96 -5.60
CA MET A 1 -24.06 12.48 -6.16
C MET A 1 -22.94 12.82 -5.19
N TYR A 2 -22.30 11.87 -4.50
CA TYR A 2 -21.03 12.21 -3.82
C TYR A 2 -19.90 12.14 -4.86
N LYS A 3 -19.08 13.18 -4.94
CA LYS A 3 -17.79 13.08 -5.59
C LYS A 3 -16.92 12.27 -4.62
N LEU A 4 -16.46 11.09 -5.03
CA LEU A 4 -15.23 10.57 -4.45
C LEU A 4 -14.17 11.60 -4.84
N THR A 5 -13.88 12.56 -3.97
CA THR A 5 -12.70 13.42 -4.07
C THR A 5 -11.47 12.60 -3.70
N THR A 6 -11.34 11.41 -4.28
CA THR A 6 -10.06 10.70 -4.29
C THR A 6 -9.22 11.47 -5.29
N ASN A 7 -8.52 12.48 -4.81
CA ASN A 7 -7.64 13.31 -5.61
C ASN A 7 -6.67 12.39 -6.34
N THR A 8 -6.79 12.31 -7.67
CA THR A 8 -5.95 11.46 -8.53
C THR A 8 -4.47 11.66 -8.21
N ALA A 9 -4.05 12.89 -7.89
CA ALA A 9 -2.67 13.19 -7.49
C ALA A 9 -2.23 12.38 -6.24
N ARG A 10 -3.10 12.24 -5.24
CA ARG A 10 -2.79 11.50 -4.01
C ARG A 10 -2.74 9.98 -4.25
N LEU A 11 -3.52 9.46 -5.21
CA LEU A 11 -3.40 8.06 -5.61
C LEU A 11 -2.11 7.80 -6.39
N VAL A 12 -1.69 8.75 -7.23
CA VAL A 12 -0.40 8.67 -7.93
C VAL A 12 0.77 8.70 -6.94
N GLU A 13 0.71 9.53 -5.89
CA GLU A 13 1.71 9.52 -4.81
C GLU A 13 1.79 8.17 -4.10
N VAL A 14 0.64 7.56 -3.81
CA VAL A 14 0.58 6.24 -3.18
C VAL A 14 1.14 5.16 -4.10
N ALA A 15 0.77 5.17 -5.38
CA ALA A 15 1.29 4.23 -6.37
C ALA A 15 2.82 4.34 -6.51
N LYS A 16 3.36 5.55 -6.53
CA LYS A 16 4.80 5.79 -6.52
C LYS A 16 5.47 5.22 -5.26
N ALA A 17 4.92 5.50 -4.08
CA ALA A 17 5.46 4.96 -2.83
C ALA A 17 5.46 3.42 -2.83
N VAL A 18 4.36 2.80 -3.26
CA VAL A 18 4.26 1.33 -3.41
C VAL A 18 5.30 0.80 -4.40
N GLN A 19 5.50 1.47 -5.53
CA GLN A 19 6.50 1.10 -6.52
C GLN A 19 7.94 1.20 -5.97
N GLU A 20 8.26 2.27 -5.24
CA GLU A 20 9.57 2.47 -4.62
C GLU A 20 9.86 1.41 -3.55
N ILE A 21 8.87 1.09 -2.71
CA ILE A 21 8.96 0.00 -1.73
C ILE A 21 9.19 -1.33 -2.42
N TRP A 22 8.42 -1.63 -3.48
CA TRP A 22 8.55 -2.86 -4.25
C TRP A 22 9.95 -2.98 -4.86
N TYR A 23 10.47 -1.89 -5.46
CA TYR A 23 11.80 -1.86 -6.05
C TYR A 23 12.89 -2.07 -5.00
N ALA A 24 12.81 -1.35 -3.87
CA ALA A 24 13.76 -1.50 -2.78
C ALA A 24 13.76 -2.92 -2.19
N TYR A 25 12.59 -3.57 -2.12
CA TYR A 25 12.48 -4.97 -1.70
C TYR A 25 13.06 -5.94 -2.74
N ALA A 26 12.76 -5.74 -4.03
CA ALA A 26 13.23 -6.59 -5.12
C ALA A 26 14.76 -6.55 -5.30
N GLU A 27 15.35 -5.37 -5.11
CA GLU A 27 16.81 -5.17 -5.15
C GLU A 27 17.52 -5.54 -3.85
N GLY A 28 16.78 -5.85 -2.77
CA GLY A 28 17.34 -6.28 -1.48
C GLY A 28 17.84 -5.13 -0.59
N TRP A 29 17.47 -3.89 -0.87
CA TRP A 29 17.70 -2.74 0.03
C TRP A 29 16.81 -2.79 1.27
N LEU A 30 15.63 -3.40 1.15
CA LEU A 30 14.81 -3.76 2.29
C LEU A 30 15.10 -5.20 2.71
N PRO A 31 15.24 -5.47 4.02
CA PRO A 31 15.43 -6.83 4.51
C PRO A 31 14.26 -7.72 4.08
N ARG A 32 14.55 -9.01 3.85
CA ARG A 32 13.50 -9.99 3.58
C ARG A 32 12.63 -10.17 4.81
N LEU A 33 11.34 -10.40 4.60
CA LEU A 33 10.44 -10.79 5.69
C LEU A 33 10.91 -12.11 6.29
N THR A 34 11.22 -12.08 7.58
CA THR A 34 11.75 -13.23 8.32
C THR A 34 10.73 -13.88 9.26
N GLY A 35 9.61 -13.21 9.51
CA GLY A 35 8.62 -13.57 10.52
C GLY A 35 9.12 -13.32 11.96
N THR A 36 10.11 -12.44 12.15
CA THR A 36 10.73 -12.16 13.45
C THR A 36 10.57 -10.69 13.84
N ALA A 37 10.96 -10.32 15.05
CA ALA A 37 10.94 -8.92 15.51
C ALA A 37 11.78 -7.97 14.64
N ALA A 38 12.72 -8.48 13.83
CA ALA A 38 13.45 -7.67 12.84
C ALA A 38 12.52 -7.09 11.76
N ASP A 39 11.34 -7.67 11.54
CA ASP A 39 10.36 -7.17 10.58
C ASP A 39 9.67 -5.88 11.09
N ASP A 40 9.70 -5.58 12.39
CA ASP A 40 9.13 -4.33 12.94
C ASP A 40 9.86 -3.09 12.41
N GLU A 41 11.19 -3.17 12.25
CA GLU A 41 11.98 -2.10 11.66
C GLU A 41 11.63 -1.93 10.17
N LEU A 42 11.47 -3.03 9.45
CA LEU A 42 11.02 -3.03 8.06
C LEU A 42 9.65 -2.34 7.93
N TYR A 43 8.69 -2.69 8.81
CA TYR A 43 7.37 -2.06 8.81
C TYR A 43 7.44 -0.55 9.09
N GLN A 44 8.30 -0.09 10.01
CA GLN A 44 8.51 1.35 10.24
C GLN A 44 9.13 2.05 9.02
N GLN A 45 10.11 1.44 8.36
CA GLN A 45 10.71 2.00 7.15
C GLN A 45 9.71 2.09 5.98
N ILE A 46 8.78 1.14 5.89
CA ILE A 46 7.71 1.16 4.89
C ILE A 46 6.68 2.24 5.24
N ASP A 47 6.22 2.30 6.49
CA ASP A 47 5.17 3.22 6.92
C ASP A 47 5.60 4.69 6.79
N THR A 48 6.87 5.00 7.06
CA THR A 48 7.44 6.36 6.87
C THR A 48 7.45 6.83 5.42
N ARG A 49 7.43 5.92 4.44
CA ARG A 49 7.34 6.25 3.01
C ARG A 49 5.90 6.47 2.55
N MET A 50 4.91 6.09 3.37
CA MET A 50 3.51 6.16 3.01
C MET A 50 2.90 7.53 3.28
N PRO A 51 2.04 8.05 2.37
CA PRO A 51 1.28 9.25 2.64
C PRO A 51 0.37 9.06 3.87
N ARG A 52 0.21 10.12 4.68
CA ARG A 52 -0.62 10.08 5.90
C ARG A 52 -1.99 9.44 5.66
N GLY A 53 -2.36 8.51 6.55
CA GLY A 53 -3.63 7.78 6.51
C GLY A 53 -3.64 6.58 5.55
N TRP A 54 -2.50 6.24 4.96
CA TRP A 54 -2.27 4.97 4.27
C TRP A 54 -1.31 4.12 5.08
N THR A 55 -1.49 2.82 5.00
CA THR A 55 -0.59 1.83 5.59
C THR A 55 -0.16 0.87 4.49
N ALA A 56 1.11 0.48 4.48
CA ALA A 56 1.62 -0.49 3.52
C ALA A 56 2.12 -1.77 4.16
N SER A 57 2.09 -2.85 3.39
CA SER A 57 2.54 -4.17 3.81
C SER A 57 3.15 -4.91 2.63
N ILE A 58 4.22 -5.66 2.90
CA ILE A 58 4.84 -6.56 1.94
C ILE A 58 4.37 -7.97 2.28
N GLN A 59 3.96 -8.74 1.27
CA GLN A 59 3.70 -10.16 1.43
C GLN A 59 4.99 -10.97 1.23
N PRO A 60 5.10 -12.17 1.81
CA PRO A 60 6.22 -13.08 1.55
C PRO A 60 6.45 -13.38 0.07
N SER A 61 5.39 -13.28 -0.75
CA SER A 61 5.45 -13.41 -2.21
C SER A 61 6.25 -12.31 -2.90
N GLY A 62 6.56 -11.20 -2.22
CA GLY A 62 7.18 -9.99 -2.78
C GLY A 62 6.18 -8.98 -3.35
N SER A 63 4.87 -9.20 -3.15
CA SER A 63 3.85 -8.21 -3.51
C SER A 63 3.72 -7.15 -2.41
N VAL A 64 3.55 -5.88 -2.80
CA VAL A 64 3.38 -4.74 -1.90
C VAL A 64 1.96 -4.21 -2.00
N TYR A 65 1.35 -3.96 -0.85
CA TYR A 65 -0.01 -3.45 -0.74
C TYR A 65 0.02 -2.16 0.05
N ALA A 66 -0.72 -1.16 -0.42
CA ALA A 66 -1.09 -0.01 0.37
C ALA A 66 -2.60 0.00 0.56
N THR A 67 -3.03 0.19 1.79
CA THR A 67 -4.44 0.23 2.15
C THR A 67 -4.75 1.53 2.87
N ARG A 68 -5.98 2.01 2.68
CA ARG A 68 -6.52 3.12 3.46
C ARG A 68 -8.01 2.91 3.69
N PRO A 69 -8.50 3.10 4.93
CA PRO A 69 -9.93 3.15 5.18
C PRO A 69 -10.55 4.36 4.47
N VAL A 70 -11.65 4.10 3.79
CA VAL A 70 -12.50 5.12 3.16
C VAL A 70 -13.93 4.94 3.64
N PHE A 71 -14.64 6.05 3.78
CA PHE A 71 -16.08 5.99 3.95
C PHE A 71 -16.70 5.87 2.56
N ALA A 72 -17.16 4.66 2.22
CA ALA A 72 -17.94 4.45 1.01
C ALA A 72 -19.31 5.13 1.18
N LYS A 73 -19.89 5.64 0.08
CA LYS A 73 -21.20 6.29 0.13
C LYS A 73 -22.24 5.33 0.71
N LYS A 74 -23.03 5.82 1.68
CA LYS A 74 -24.13 5.13 2.41
C LYS A 74 -23.76 4.45 3.74
N LYS A 75 -22.78 4.97 4.49
CA LYS A 75 -22.39 4.47 5.83
C LYS A 75 -21.70 3.09 5.82
N SER A 76 -21.30 2.59 4.65
CA SER A 76 -20.47 1.39 4.55
C SER A 76 -19.00 1.77 4.66
N LEU A 77 -18.24 1.01 5.44
CA LEU A 77 -16.78 1.12 5.45
C LEU A 77 -16.26 0.51 4.14
N GLY A 78 -15.29 1.16 3.52
CA GLY A 78 -14.57 0.63 2.37
C GLY A 78 -13.07 0.73 2.62
N VAL A 79 -12.29 0.01 1.82
CA VAL A 79 -10.83 0.07 1.83
C VAL A 79 -10.35 0.29 0.41
N LEU A 80 -9.60 1.36 0.19
CA LEU A 80 -8.85 1.54 -1.05
C LEU A 80 -7.58 0.72 -0.96
N VAL A 81 -7.31 -0.07 -2.00
CA VAL A 81 -6.14 -0.92 -2.12
C VAL A 81 -5.36 -0.52 -3.36
N VAL A 82 -4.06 -0.29 -3.19
CA VAL A 82 -3.07 -0.19 -4.27
C VAL A 82 -2.10 -1.35 -4.11
N GLU A 83 -2.04 -2.23 -5.10
CA GLU A 83 -1.22 -3.44 -5.09
C GLU A 83 -0.18 -3.36 -6.20
N LYS A 84 1.09 -3.66 -5.88
CA LYS A 84 2.13 -3.99 -6.85
C LYS A 84 2.56 -5.43 -6.63
N ARG A 85 2.26 -6.29 -7.59
CA ARG A 85 2.56 -7.72 -7.51
C ARG A 85 4.03 -7.99 -7.78
N ALA A 86 4.52 -9.12 -7.29
CA ALA A 86 5.85 -9.63 -7.64
C ALA A 86 6.07 -9.76 -9.16
N SER A 87 5.01 -9.97 -9.96
CA SER A 87 5.06 -9.97 -11.42
C SER A 87 5.30 -8.58 -12.05
N GLY A 88 5.32 -7.50 -11.25
CA GLY A 88 5.41 -6.11 -11.72
C GLY A 88 4.05 -5.49 -12.08
N GLU A 89 2.96 -6.28 -12.04
CA GLU A 89 1.61 -5.80 -12.31
C GLU A 89 1.11 -4.89 -11.19
N GLU A 90 0.47 -3.77 -11.57
CA GLU A 90 -0.11 -2.81 -10.63
C GLU A 90 -1.64 -2.83 -10.73
N ARG A 91 -2.30 -2.86 -9.57
CA ARG A 91 -3.76 -2.86 -9.47
C ARG A 91 -4.22 -1.87 -8.43
N MET A 92 -5.34 -1.21 -8.71
CA MET A 92 -6.03 -0.35 -7.75
C MET A 92 -7.51 -0.70 -7.73
N PHE A 93 -8.05 -0.94 -6.54
CA PHE A 93 -9.44 -1.32 -6.36
C PHE A 93 -9.97 -0.91 -4.98
N GLU A 94 -11.29 -0.81 -4.86
CA GLU A 94 -11.99 -0.55 -3.59
C GLU A 94 -12.69 -1.82 -3.14
N ILE A 95 -12.51 -2.19 -1.87
CA ILE A 95 -13.26 -3.27 -1.21
C ILE A 95 -14.33 -2.63 -0.34
N ALA A 96 -15.59 -2.98 -0.53
CA ALA A 96 -16.68 -2.61 0.39
C ALA A 96 -16.81 -3.66 1.50
N LEU A 97 -16.97 -3.22 2.75
CA LEU A 97 -17.17 -4.04 3.95
C LEU A 97 -18.65 -4.07 4.38
#